data_AF-A0A832U6N9-F1
#
_entry.id   AF-A0A832U6N9-F1
#
_cell.length_a   1.000
_cell.length_b   1.000
_cell.length_c   1.000
_cell.angle_alpha   90.00
_cell.angle_beta   90.00
_cell.angle_gamma   90.00
#
_symmetry.space_group_name_H-M   'P 1'
#
loop_
_entity.id
_entity.type
_entity.pdbx_description
1 polymer ?
#
loop_
_entity_poly.entity_id
_entity_poly.type
_entity_poly.pdbx_seq_one_letter_code
_entity_poly.pdbx_strand_id
1 'polypeptide(L)'
;MGTTSLTLFENETFGSIRSLEIDGEPWFVAKDIAGALEYSATEAMTRRLDDDEKGTSTYSTYGGIQNISIINESGLYSVILKSSKNKAKAMQRWITSEVIPSARKMAEIIKALNEFEIPDDLPDMYVYAIREKQTGNIKIGISKDPEERLKQLQIGNSSDLELVTYKKADNRFKDEKALHLGAMAYHIRGEWFNECAMEVMQ
;
A
#
# COMPACT_ATOMS: atom_id res chain seq x y z
N MET A 1 -4.87 -24.00 3.06
CA MET A 1 -6.09 -23.18 2.96
C MET A 1 -5.76 -21.83 3.57
N GLY A 2 -5.71 -20.78 2.76
CA GLY A 2 -5.37 -19.43 3.24
C GLY A 2 -6.42 -18.94 4.21
N THR A 3 -6.00 -18.37 5.33
CA THR A 3 -6.90 -17.73 6.29
C THR A 3 -7.41 -16.45 5.65
N THR A 4 -8.61 -16.48 5.07
CA THR A 4 -9.27 -15.29 4.55
C THR A 4 -9.51 -14.31 5.70
N SER A 5 -8.73 -13.23 5.75
CA SER A 5 -8.84 -12.22 6.80
C SER A 5 -10.11 -11.38 6.60
N LEU A 6 -10.91 -11.28 7.66
CA LEU A 6 -12.13 -10.48 7.67
C LEU A 6 -11.78 -9.01 7.98
N THR A 7 -12.17 -8.10 7.09
CA THR A 7 -11.97 -6.65 7.25
C THR A 7 -13.29 -5.99 7.62
N LEU A 8 -13.27 -5.12 8.64
CA LEU A 8 -14.44 -4.38 9.11
C LEU A 8 -14.43 -2.95 8.53
N PHE A 9 -15.52 -2.57 7.88
CA PHE A 9 -15.78 -1.20 7.44
C PHE A 9 -16.86 -0.59 8.32
N GLU A 10 -16.64 0.64 8.81
CA GLU A 10 -17.63 1.36 9.62
C GLU A 10 -18.10 2.61 8.90
N ASN A 11 -19.40 2.87 8.94
CA ASN A 11 -20.02 4.06 8.40
C ASN A 11 -21.14 4.54 9.32
N GLU A 12 -21.19 5.83 9.62
CA GLU A 12 -22.21 6.41 10.51
C GLU A 12 -23.65 6.20 10.00
N THR A 13 -23.83 6.12 8.68
CA THR A 13 -25.15 5.98 8.05
C THR A 13 -25.56 4.53 7.82
N PHE A 14 -24.60 3.66 7.51
CA PHE A 14 -24.84 2.27 7.08
C PHE A 14 -24.41 1.21 8.10
N GLY A 15 -23.78 1.63 9.20
CA GLY A 15 -23.29 0.75 10.25
C GLY A 15 -22.00 0.05 9.86
N SER A 16 -21.75 -1.10 10.51
CA SER A 16 -20.54 -1.89 10.29
C SER A 16 -20.79 -2.98 9.24
N ILE A 17 -19.96 -3.03 8.20
CA ILE A 17 -19.99 -4.00 7.11
C ILE A 17 -18.70 -4.82 7.15
N ARG A 18 -18.84 -6.13 7.33
CA ARG A 18 -17.69 -7.05 7.22
C ARG A 18 -17.47 -7.46 5.78
N SER A 19 -16.20 -7.59 5.43
CA SER A 19 -15.74 -7.96 4.09
C SER A 19 -14.58 -8.94 4.15
N LEU A 20 -14.31 -9.57 3.02
CA LEU A 20 -13.24 -10.53 2.81
C LEU A 20 -12.73 -10.41 1.38
N GLU A 21 -11.47 -10.75 1.17
CA GLU A 21 -10.85 -10.80 -0.15
C GLU A 21 -10.86 -12.26 -0.65
N ILE A 22 -11.45 -12.49 -1.82
CA ILE A 22 -11.41 -13.78 -2.53
C ILE A 22 -10.97 -13.48 -3.96
N ASP A 23 -9.90 -14.13 -4.41
CA ASP A 23 -9.34 -13.99 -5.76
C ASP A 23 -9.04 -12.53 -6.16
N GLY A 24 -8.62 -11.71 -5.19
CA GLY A 24 -8.32 -10.29 -5.38
C GLY A 24 -9.54 -9.37 -5.43
N GLU A 25 -10.74 -9.92 -5.29
CA GLU A 25 -12.01 -9.18 -5.32
C GLU A 25 -12.62 -9.06 -3.92
N PRO A 26 -13.26 -7.91 -3.59
CA PRO A 26 -13.95 -7.74 -2.34
C PRO A 26 -15.30 -8.47 -2.33
N TRP A 27 -15.52 -9.23 -1.27
CA TRP A 27 -16.79 -9.86 -0.94
C TRP A 27 -17.29 -9.35 0.41
N PHE A 28 -18.59 -9.13 0.52
CA PHE A 28 -19.25 -8.52 1.67
C PHE A 28 -20.17 -9.53 2.35
N VAL A 29 -20.22 -9.52 3.68
CA VAL A 29 -21.16 -10.37 4.43
C VAL A 29 -22.59 -9.92 4.15
N ALA A 30 -23.37 -10.78 3.51
CA ALA A 30 -24.71 -10.46 3.02
C ALA A 30 -25.65 -10.01 4.16
N LYS A 31 -25.47 -10.55 5.37
CA LYS A 31 -26.25 -10.17 6.56
C LYS A 31 -26.05 -8.70 6.95
N ASP A 32 -24.82 -8.20 6.82
CA ASP A 32 -24.49 -6.83 7.21
C ASP A 32 -25.09 -5.85 6.18
N ILE A 33 -24.99 -6.19 4.89
CA ILE A 33 -25.62 -5.41 3.80
C ILE A 33 -27.15 -5.42 3.92
N ALA A 34 -27.75 -6.58 4.21
CA ALA A 34 -29.18 -6.69 4.43
C ALA A 34 -29.64 -5.81 5.60
N GLY A 35 -28.87 -5.76 6.70
CA GLY A 35 -29.11 -4.86 7.82
C GLY A 35 -28.99 -3.38 7.44
N ALA A 36 -27.90 -3.01 6.76
CA ALA A 36 -27.63 -1.64 6.30
C ALA A 36 -28.72 -1.11 5.36
N LEU A 37 -29.31 -1.99 4.55
CA LEU A 37 -30.38 -1.68 3.60
C LEU A 37 -31.79 -2.02 4.13
N GLU A 38 -31.92 -2.34 5.42
CA GLU A 38 -33.18 -2.62 6.13
C GLU A 38 -34.01 -3.75 5.49
N TYR A 39 -33.37 -4.77 4.92
CA TYR A 39 -34.05 -6.00 4.48
C TYR A 39 -34.56 -6.80 5.69
N SER A 40 -35.79 -7.30 5.58
CA SER A 40 -36.41 -8.12 6.62
C SER A 40 -35.69 -9.45 6.83
N ALA A 41 -35.03 -9.96 5.79
CA ALA A 41 -34.20 -11.15 5.83
C ALA A 41 -33.09 -11.04 4.78
N THR A 42 -31.90 -11.55 5.12
CA THR A 42 -30.78 -11.67 4.17
C THR A 42 -31.18 -12.42 2.91
N GLU A 43 -31.97 -13.50 3.06
CA GLU A 43 -32.43 -14.31 1.94
C GLU A 43 -33.35 -13.55 0.96
N ALA A 44 -34.16 -12.62 1.46
CA ALA A 44 -35.01 -11.78 0.62
C ALA A 44 -34.20 -10.81 -0.27
N MET A 45 -32.98 -10.50 0.16
CA MET A 45 -32.01 -9.72 -0.61
C MET A 45 -31.26 -10.62 -1.60
N THR A 46 -30.66 -11.72 -1.13
CA THR A 46 -29.79 -12.58 -1.96
C THR A 46 -30.54 -13.38 -3.03
N ARG A 47 -31.84 -13.65 -2.85
CA ARG A 47 -32.67 -14.27 -3.91
C ARG A 47 -32.85 -13.40 -5.16
N ARG A 48 -32.51 -12.10 -5.09
CA ARG A 48 -32.58 -11.16 -6.22
C ARG A 48 -31.26 -11.03 -6.99
N LEU A 49 -30.23 -11.74 -6.52
CA LEU A 49 -28.90 -11.73 -7.07
C LEU A 49 -28.69 -12.93 -7.98
N ASP A 50 -27.94 -12.70 -9.04
CA ASP A 50 -27.50 -13.75 -9.94
C ASP A 50 -26.51 -14.68 -9.22
N ASP A 51 -26.29 -15.88 -9.76
CA ASP A 51 -25.50 -16.90 -9.05
C ASP A 51 -24.01 -16.55 -8.95
N ASP A 52 -23.51 -15.69 -9.85
CA ASP A 52 -22.15 -15.13 -9.83
C ASP A 52 -22.00 -13.93 -8.89
N GLU A 53 -23.10 -13.33 -8.43
CA GLU A 53 -23.11 -12.19 -7.52
C GLU A 53 -23.11 -12.60 -6.03
N LYS A 54 -23.32 -13.88 -5.73
CA LYS A 54 -23.49 -14.40 -4.36
C LYS A 54 -22.72 -15.70 -4.14
N GLY A 55 -22.36 -15.94 -2.88
CA GLY A 55 -21.59 -17.11 -2.49
C GLY A 55 -21.78 -17.49 -1.03
N THR A 56 -21.09 -18.55 -0.64
CA THR A 56 -20.97 -18.97 0.77
C THR A 56 -19.50 -19.11 1.11
N SER A 57 -19.08 -18.53 2.23
CA SER A 57 -17.73 -18.69 2.78
C SER A 57 -17.79 -19.30 4.16
N THR A 58 -16.79 -20.11 4.51
CA THR A 58 -16.63 -20.68 5.85
C THR A 58 -15.77 -19.78 6.70
N TYR A 59 -16.28 -19.35 7.85
CA TYR A 59 -15.54 -18.57 8.82
C TYR A 59 -15.44 -19.31 10.16
N SER A 60 -14.22 -19.43 10.68
CA SER A 60 -13.97 -20.06 11.99
C SER A 60 -14.25 -19.06 13.10
N THR A 61 -15.21 -19.37 13.97
CA THR A 61 -15.50 -18.61 15.18
C THR A 61 -15.18 -19.46 16.41
N TYR A 62 -15.20 -18.85 17.60
CA TYR A 62 -15.09 -19.58 18.88
C TYR A 62 -16.18 -20.65 19.07
N GLY A 63 -17.30 -20.54 18.34
CA GLY A 63 -18.38 -21.53 18.31
C GLY A 63 -18.27 -22.57 17.20
N GLY A 64 -17.14 -22.63 16.47
CA GLY A 64 -16.91 -23.54 15.35
C GLY A 64 -16.97 -22.87 13.98
N ILE A 65 -16.84 -23.70 12.93
CA ILE A 65 -16.90 -23.28 11.52
C ILE A 65 -18.35 -22.94 11.17
N GLN A 66 -18.58 -21.71 10.73
CA GLN A 66 -19.90 -21.24 10.29
C GLN A 66 -19.88 -20.88 8.81
N ASN A 67 -20.93 -21.26 8.10
CA ASN A 67 -21.17 -20.82 6.72
C ASN A 67 -21.84 -19.45 6.75
N ILE A 68 -21.20 -18.46 6.13
CA ILE A 68 -21.73 -17.10 5.97
C ILE A 68 -22.04 -16.85 4.50
N SER A 69 -23.23 -16.30 4.24
CA SER A 69 -23.58 -15.83 2.89
C SER A 69 -22.87 -14.52 2.61
N ILE A 70 -22.28 -14.44 1.42
CA ILE A 70 -21.47 -13.31 0.96
C ILE A 70 -21.95 -12.87 -0.42
N ILE A 71 -21.72 -11.60 -0.76
CA ILE A 71 -22.02 -11.02 -2.08
C ILE A 71 -20.78 -10.26 -2.56
N ASN A 72 -20.48 -10.30 -3.85
CA ASN A 72 -19.39 -9.50 -4.40
C ASN A 72 -19.83 -8.05 -4.64
N GLU A 73 -18.93 -7.23 -5.18
CA GLU A 73 -19.22 -5.83 -5.48
C GLU A 73 -20.35 -5.66 -6.52
N SER A 74 -20.42 -6.53 -7.54
CA SER A 74 -21.54 -6.52 -8.50
C SER A 74 -22.88 -6.73 -7.79
N GLY A 75 -22.95 -7.74 -6.91
CA GLY A 75 -24.12 -8.02 -6.09
C GLY A 75 -24.50 -6.86 -5.17
N LEU A 76 -23.50 -6.19 -4.57
CA LEU A 76 -23.72 -4.99 -3.77
C LEU A 76 -24.39 -3.87 -4.59
N TYR A 77 -23.89 -3.58 -5.79
CA TYR A 77 -24.51 -2.59 -6.66
C TYR A 77 -25.89 -3.02 -7.12
N SER A 78 -26.07 -4.30 -7.48
CA SER A 78 -27.37 -4.88 -7.84
C SER A 78 -28.43 -4.62 -6.74
N VAL A 79 -28.13 -4.88 -5.46
CA VAL A 79 -29.10 -4.65 -4.38
C VAL A 79 -29.36 -3.17 -4.11
N ILE A 80 -28.35 -2.31 -4.24
CA ILE A 80 -28.49 -0.86 -4.01
C ILE A 80 -29.35 -0.24 -5.10
N LEU A 81 -29.01 -0.51 -6.36
CA LEU A 81 -29.64 0.12 -7.54
C LEU A 81 -31.07 -0.38 -7.76
N LYS A 82 -31.36 -1.65 -7.47
CA LYS A 82 -32.70 -2.25 -7.63
C LYS A 82 -33.64 -1.95 -6.44
N SER A 83 -33.15 -1.33 -5.36
CA SER A 83 -33.93 -1.11 -4.13
C SER A 83 -34.61 0.26 -4.10
N SER A 84 -35.89 0.29 -3.73
CA SER A 84 -36.67 1.53 -3.58
C SER A 84 -36.58 2.15 -2.17
N LYS A 85 -35.87 1.51 -1.24
CA LYS A 85 -35.79 1.93 0.18
C LYS A 85 -34.95 3.19 0.37
N ASN A 86 -35.29 3.97 1.39
CA ASN A 86 -34.60 5.23 1.69
C ASN A 86 -33.11 5.02 2.02
N LYS A 87 -32.75 3.97 2.77
CA LYS A 87 -31.35 3.62 3.05
C LYS A 87 -30.57 3.26 1.79
N ALA A 88 -31.16 2.48 0.87
CA ALA A 88 -30.53 2.16 -0.41
C ALA A 88 -30.31 3.41 -1.27
N LYS A 89 -31.30 4.31 -1.33
CA LYS A 89 -31.15 5.62 -2.02
C LYS A 89 -30.08 6.50 -1.39
N ALA A 90 -29.96 6.49 -0.06
CA ALA A 90 -28.90 7.22 0.64
C ALA A 90 -27.52 6.64 0.32
N MET A 91 -27.38 5.30 0.31
CA MET A 91 -26.15 4.62 -0.07
C MET A 91 -25.78 4.87 -1.53
N GLN A 92 -26.75 4.81 -2.44
CA GLN A 92 -26.57 5.17 -3.84
C GLN A 92 -26.06 6.61 -3.98
N ARG A 93 -26.70 7.57 -3.31
CA ARG A 93 -26.27 8.99 -3.34
C ARG A 93 -24.83 9.13 -2.86
N TRP A 94 -24.51 8.55 -1.70
CA TRP A 94 -23.16 8.58 -1.14
C TRP A 94 -22.11 7.96 -2.08
N ILE A 95 -22.43 6.81 -2.71
CA ILE A 95 -21.55 6.20 -3.71
C ILE A 95 -21.32 7.16 -4.89
N THR A 96 -22.40 7.76 -5.40
CA THR A 96 -22.33 8.63 -6.59
C THR A 96 -21.71 10.01 -6.33
N SER A 97 -21.86 10.57 -5.12
CA SER A 97 -21.36 11.91 -4.79
C SER A 97 -19.98 11.91 -4.16
N GLU A 98 -19.65 10.87 -3.38
CA GLU A 98 -18.39 10.81 -2.63
C GLU A 98 -17.45 9.75 -3.17
N VAL A 99 -17.90 8.49 -3.24
CA VAL A 99 -17.02 7.34 -3.50
C VAL A 99 -16.46 7.36 -4.93
N ILE A 100 -17.35 7.40 -5.93
CA ILE A 100 -16.93 7.38 -7.34
C ILE A 100 -16.09 8.61 -7.71
N PRO A 101 -16.46 9.85 -7.32
CA PRO A 101 -15.62 11.02 -7.57
C PRO A 101 -14.25 10.94 -6.89
N SER A 102 -14.19 10.43 -5.65
CA SER A 102 -12.92 10.24 -4.93
C SER A 102 -12.03 9.20 -5.61
N ALA A 103 -12.60 8.07 -6.00
CA ALA A 103 -11.90 7.03 -6.76
C ALA A 103 -11.37 7.56 -8.10
N ARG A 104 -12.17 8.36 -8.82
CA ARG A 104 -11.74 9.02 -10.07
C ARG A 104 -10.57 9.97 -9.84
N LYS A 105 -10.65 10.83 -8.82
CA LYS A 105 -9.56 11.75 -8.48
C LYS A 105 -8.27 10.99 -8.12
N MET A 106 -8.39 9.88 -7.40
CA MET A 106 -7.26 9.01 -7.08
C MET A 106 -6.63 8.42 -8.35
N ALA A 107 -7.45 7.94 -9.29
CA ALA A 107 -6.97 7.42 -10.56
C ALA A 107 -6.21 8.48 -11.37
N GLU A 108 -6.70 9.73 -11.41
CA GLU A 108 -5.99 10.84 -12.06
C GLU A 108 -4.64 11.15 -11.39
N ILE A 109 -4.56 11.08 -10.05
CA ILE A 109 -3.28 11.25 -9.33
C ILE A 109 -2.32 10.13 -9.69
N ILE A 110 -2.76 8.86 -9.66
CA ILE A 110 -1.93 7.71 -10.03
C ILE A 110 -1.43 7.85 -11.48
N LYS A 111 -2.31 8.28 -12.39
CA LYS A 111 -1.96 8.55 -13.79
C LYS A 111 -0.91 9.65 -13.89
N ALA A 112 -1.12 10.79 -13.23
CA ALA A 112 -0.16 11.89 -13.22
C ALA A 112 1.20 11.47 -12.64
N LEU A 113 1.22 10.61 -11.63
CA LEU A 113 2.46 10.05 -11.06
C LEU A 113 3.16 9.10 -12.03
N ASN A 114 2.43 8.31 -12.80
CA ASN A 114 3.00 7.41 -13.81
C ASN A 114 3.50 8.16 -15.05
N GLU A 115 2.83 9.26 -15.43
CA GLU A 115 3.20 10.14 -16.55
C GLU A 115 4.24 11.19 -16.16
N PHE A 116 4.58 11.28 -14.86
CA PHE A 116 5.63 12.19 -14.39
C PHE A 116 6.98 11.70 -14.90
N GLU A 117 7.40 12.23 -16.05
CA GLU A 117 8.76 12.10 -16.53
C GLU A 117 9.68 12.92 -15.62
N ILE A 118 10.63 12.23 -15.00
CA ILE A 118 11.71 12.88 -14.27
C ILE A 118 12.60 13.52 -15.33
N PRO A 119 12.85 14.85 -15.29
CA PRO A 119 13.71 15.50 -16.26
C PRO A 119 15.09 14.83 -16.33
N ASP A 120 15.58 14.58 -17.56
CA ASP A 120 16.93 14.07 -17.80
C ASP A 120 18.02 15.04 -17.31
N ASP A 121 17.66 16.31 -17.06
CA ASP A 121 18.55 17.36 -16.54
C ASP A 121 18.59 17.41 -15.00
N LEU A 122 18.22 16.32 -14.31
CA LEU A 122 18.65 16.14 -12.93
C LEU A 122 20.17 16.30 -12.88
N PRO A 123 20.72 17.24 -12.09
CA PRO A 123 22.16 17.45 -12.03
C PRO A 123 22.84 16.15 -11.63
N ASP A 124 23.89 15.79 -12.37
CA ASP A 124 24.69 14.58 -12.19
C ASP A 124 24.78 14.20 -10.72
N MET A 125 23.97 13.22 -10.31
CA MET A 125 23.99 12.72 -8.95
C MET A 125 24.97 11.55 -8.90
N TYR A 126 25.72 11.48 -7.82
CA TYR A 126 26.69 10.44 -7.55
C TYR A 126 26.21 9.63 -6.35
N VAL A 127 26.26 8.31 -6.49
CA VAL A 127 26.27 7.44 -5.32
C VAL A 127 27.67 7.48 -4.72
N TYR A 128 27.78 7.65 -3.41
CA TYR A 128 29.04 7.72 -2.70
C TYR A 128 29.09 6.74 -1.53
N ALA A 129 30.32 6.37 -1.15
CA ALA A 129 30.64 5.69 0.10
C ALA A 129 31.56 6.60 0.93
N ILE A 130 31.11 7.01 2.12
CA ILE A 130 31.95 7.73 3.09
C ILE A 130 32.26 6.81 4.25
N ARG A 131 33.53 6.62 4.56
CA ARG A 131 34.00 5.81 5.69
C ARG A 131 34.30 6.68 6.90
N GLU A 132 33.92 6.19 8.07
CA GLU A 132 34.40 6.69 9.35
C GLU A 132 35.72 5.99 9.72
N LYS A 133 36.82 6.73 9.82
CA LYS A 133 38.17 6.15 9.99
C LYS A 133 38.37 5.37 11.28
N GLN A 134 37.64 5.73 12.34
CA GLN A 134 37.79 5.10 13.64
C GLN A 134 37.15 3.71 13.70
N THR A 135 35.98 3.56 13.09
CA THR A 135 35.15 2.35 13.18
C THR A 135 35.22 1.49 11.91
N GLY A 136 35.65 2.05 10.79
CA GLY A 136 35.56 1.43 9.48
C GLY A 136 34.14 1.47 8.88
N ASN A 137 33.15 1.99 9.61
CA ASN A 137 31.76 2.01 9.17
C ASN A 137 31.58 2.91 7.95
N ILE A 138 30.63 2.54 7.11
CA ILE A 138 30.45 3.12 5.79
C ILE A 138 29.05 3.67 5.69
N LYS A 139 28.97 4.93 5.27
CA LYS A 139 27.74 5.58 4.90
C LYS A 139 27.59 5.54 3.38
N ILE A 140 26.50 4.95 2.93
CA ILE A 140 26.10 4.92 1.52
C ILE A 140 25.03 6.00 1.31
N GLY A 141 25.14 6.79 0.25
CA GLY A 141 24.11 7.78 -0.06
C GLY A 141 24.28 8.41 -1.43
N ILE A 142 23.35 9.29 -1.78
CA ILE A 142 23.35 10.02 -3.06
C ILE A 142 23.48 11.53 -2.84
N SER A 143 24.35 12.18 -3.61
CA SER A 143 24.54 13.64 -3.61
C SER A 143 24.88 14.14 -5.00
N LYS A 144 24.60 15.42 -5.29
CA LYS A 144 25.12 16.12 -6.49
C LYS A 144 26.63 16.32 -6.40
N ASP A 145 27.14 16.49 -5.17
CA ASP A 145 28.56 16.67 -4.85
C ASP A 145 28.90 15.83 -3.61
N PRO A 146 29.57 14.68 -3.78
CA PRO A 146 30.02 13.84 -2.66
C PRO A 146 31.03 14.53 -1.72
N GLU A 147 31.86 15.45 -2.23
CA GLU A 147 32.87 16.14 -1.43
C GLU A 147 32.24 17.21 -0.53
N GLU A 148 31.31 18.01 -1.05
CA GLU A 148 30.51 18.91 -0.21
C GLU A 148 29.71 18.14 0.82
N ARG A 149 29.17 16.97 0.44
CA ARG A 149 28.44 16.11 1.36
C ARG A 149 29.34 15.57 2.48
N LEU A 150 30.57 15.17 2.17
CA LEU A 150 31.57 14.80 3.18
C LEU A 150 31.82 15.94 4.17
N LYS A 151 32.04 17.17 3.68
CA LYS A 151 32.26 18.35 4.53
C LYS A 151 31.08 18.60 5.47
N GLN A 152 29.84 18.52 4.96
CA GLN A 152 28.63 18.68 5.77
C GLN A 152 28.51 17.61 6.86
N LEU A 153 28.79 16.35 6.53
CA LEU A 153 28.71 15.24 7.48
C LEU A 153 29.81 15.32 8.55
N GLN A 154 31.00 15.81 8.18
CA GLN A 154 32.11 16.00 9.12
C GLN A 154 31.76 17.02 10.21
N ILE A 155 30.97 18.07 9.91
CA ILE A 155 30.56 19.08 10.91
C ILE A 155 29.80 18.46 12.09
N GLY A 156 29.00 17.43 11.83
CA GLY A 156 28.21 16.73 12.83
C GLY A 156 28.84 15.45 13.37
N ASN A 157 30.05 15.09 12.91
CA ASN A 157 30.74 13.87 13.32
C ASN A 157 32.07 14.18 14.01
N SER A 158 32.25 13.65 15.23
CA SER A 158 33.48 13.77 16.02
C SER A 158 34.63 12.94 15.47
N SER A 159 34.34 11.94 14.64
CA SER A 159 35.31 11.07 13.99
C SER A 159 35.66 11.59 12.60
N ASP A 160 36.91 11.38 12.17
CA ASP A 160 37.32 11.69 10.80
C ASP A 160 36.58 10.83 9.78
N LEU A 161 36.00 11.50 8.79
CA LEU A 161 35.33 10.89 7.65
C LEU A 161 36.21 11.00 6.41
N GLU A 162 36.18 9.97 5.55
CA GLU A 162 36.81 10.01 4.23
C GLU A 162 35.84 9.55 3.16
N LEU A 163 35.86 10.23 2.02
CA LEU A 163 35.16 9.78 0.82
C LEU A 163 35.99 8.65 0.19
N VAL A 164 35.46 7.43 0.21
CA VAL A 164 36.18 6.23 -0.27
C VAL A 164 36.00 6.04 -1.77
N THR A 165 34.77 6.14 -2.24
CA THR A 165 34.44 6.01 -3.67
C THR A 165 33.15 6.77 -3.98
N TYR A 166 32.98 7.12 -5.25
CA TYR A 166 31.72 7.57 -5.79
C TYR A 166 31.60 7.21 -7.26
N LYS A 167 30.38 6.97 -7.73
CA LYS A 167 30.04 6.67 -9.12
C LYS A 167 28.84 7.49 -9.54
N LYS A 168 28.83 7.96 -10.79
CA LYS A 168 27.66 8.62 -11.39
C LYS A 168 26.47 7.66 -11.36
N ALA A 169 25.32 8.13 -10.87
CA ALA A 169 24.09 7.36 -10.83
C ALA A 169 23.41 7.41 -12.21
N ASP A 170 23.01 6.25 -12.72
CA ASP A 170 22.27 6.10 -13.97
C ASP A 170 20.75 6.28 -13.72
N ASN A 171 20.26 5.82 -12.56
CA ASN A 171 18.90 6.07 -12.08
C ASN A 171 18.90 6.15 -10.55
N ARG A 172 18.78 7.38 -10.01
CA ARG A 172 18.85 7.67 -8.57
C ARG A 172 18.09 6.66 -7.70
N PHE A 173 16.81 6.43 -7.99
CA PHE A 173 15.95 5.59 -7.13
C PHE A 173 16.28 4.10 -7.22
N LYS A 174 16.71 3.64 -8.40
CA LYS A 174 17.10 2.23 -8.60
C LYS A 174 18.48 1.96 -8.03
N ASP A 175 19.44 2.87 -8.23
CA ASP A 175 20.83 2.68 -7.83
C ASP A 175 21.00 2.76 -6.31
N GLU A 176 20.36 3.73 -5.64
CA GLU A 176 20.35 3.80 -4.17
C GLU A 176 19.74 2.54 -3.57
N LYS A 177 18.56 2.16 -4.06
CA LYS A 177 17.81 1.01 -3.54
C LYS A 177 18.57 -0.30 -3.79
N ALA A 178 19.20 -0.47 -4.95
CA ALA A 178 19.99 -1.65 -5.27
C ALA A 178 21.22 -1.78 -4.36
N LEU A 179 21.94 -0.68 -4.10
CA LEU A 179 23.11 -0.68 -3.21
C LEU A 179 22.71 -0.93 -1.77
N HIS A 180 21.63 -0.29 -1.28
CA HIS A 180 21.13 -0.55 0.06
C HIS A 180 20.66 -2.00 0.22
N LEU A 181 19.95 -2.56 -0.76
CA LEU A 181 19.52 -3.96 -0.75
C LEU A 181 20.71 -4.93 -0.78
N GLY A 182 21.71 -4.67 -1.63
CA GLY A 182 22.93 -5.48 -1.73
C GLY A 182 23.75 -5.43 -0.44
N ALA A 183 23.78 -4.29 0.24
CA ALA A 183 24.52 -4.10 1.49
C ALA A 183 23.70 -4.41 2.75
N MET A 184 22.43 -4.81 2.65
CA MET A 184 21.55 -5.05 3.81
C MET A 184 22.14 -6.04 4.82
N ALA A 185 22.91 -7.03 4.37
CA ALA A 185 23.57 -8.00 5.24
C ALA A 185 24.58 -7.35 6.22
N TYR A 186 25.01 -6.13 5.93
CA TYR A 186 26.02 -5.37 6.65
C TYR A 186 25.44 -4.14 7.35
N HIS A 187 24.11 -4.00 7.38
CA HIS A 187 23.41 -2.82 7.91
C HIS A 187 23.60 -2.66 9.42
N ILE A 188 23.88 -1.43 9.86
CA ILE A 188 23.98 -1.07 11.29
C ILE A 188 22.79 -0.20 11.69
N ARG A 189 22.63 0.96 11.04
CA ARG A 189 21.54 1.92 11.33
C ARG A 189 21.37 2.94 10.23
N GLY A 190 20.14 3.23 9.84
CA GLY A 190 19.83 4.23 8.81
C GLY A 190 20.57 3.94 7.51
N GLU A 191 21.48 4.84 7.13
CA GLU A 191 22.33 4.73 5.94
C GLU A 191 23.76 4.23 6.24
N TRP A 192 24.00 3.73 7.46
CA TRP A 192 25.31 3.24 7.92
C TRP A 192 25.38 1.71 7.93
N PHE A 193 26.49 1.21 7.43
CA PHE A 193 26.86 -0.20 7.27
C PHE A 193 28.25 -0.46 7.86
N ASN A 194 28.58 -1.71 8.14
CA ASN A 194 29.95 -2.08 8.52
C ASN A 194 30.90 -2.05 7.31
N GLU A 195 32.20 -2.22 7.55
CA GLU A 195 33.24 -2.11 6.51
C GLU A 195 33.08 -3.09 5.33
N CYS A 196 32.45 -4.25 5.54
CA CYS A 196 32.22 -5.26 4.51
C CYS A 196 31.26 -4.79 3.41
N ALA A 197 30.48 -3.74 3.65
CA ALA A 197 29.59 -3.15 2.64
C ALA A 197 30.33 -2.58 1.42
N MET A 198 31.66 -2.36 1.50
CA MET A 198 32.46 -1.98 0.33
C MET A 198 32.40 -3.00 -0.81
N GLU A 199 32.18 -4.28 -0.51
CA GLU A 199 32.13 -5.35 -1.52
C GLU A 199 30.99 -5.14 -2.52
N VAL A 200 29.95 -4.40 -2.13
CA VAL A 200 28.75 -4.13 -2.95
C VAL A 200 28.95 -2.91 -3.87
N MET A 201 30.00 -2.12 -3.63
CA MET A 201 30.30 -0.87 -4.33
C MET A 201 31.37 -1.02 -5.45
N GLN A 202 31.92 -2.22 -5.65
CA GLN A 202 32.90 -2.54 -6.71
C GLN A 202 32.21 -2.99 -7.99
#